data_AF-A0A3P1U3B2-F1
#
_entry.id   AF-A0A3P1U3B2-F1
#
_cell.length_a   1.000
_cell.length_b   1.000
_cell.length_c   1.000
_cell.angle_alpha   90.00
_cell.angle_beta   90.00
_cell.angle_gamma   90.00
#
_symmetry.space_group_name_H-M   'P 1'
#
loop_
_entity.id
_entity.type
_entity.pdbx_description
1 polymer ?
#
loop_
_entity_poly.entity_id
_entity_poly.type
_entity_poly.pdbx_seq_one_letter_code
_entity_poly.pdbx_strand_id
1 'polypeptide(L)'
;DPGGTARQIAAMAVAGDRRARLANITVPTLVIHGKDDPLIPPVCGQDTARSIPNAVYLPIEGMGHDLPRDVEERTIDAICNMMAGQLSAEGT
;
A
#
# COMPACT_ATOMS: atom_id res chain seq x y z
N ASP A 1 4.14 21.52 -12.73
CA ASP A 1 2.82 22.18 -12.68
C ASP A 1 2.64 22.81 -11.30
N PRO A 2 2.55 24.14 -11.20
CA PRO A 2 2.46 24.86 -9.92
C PRO A 2 1.24 24.51 -9.05
N GLY A 3 0.19 23.90 -9.60
CA GLY A 3 -1.04 23.55 -8.88
C GLY A 3 -1.22 22.07 -8.53
N GLY A 4 -0.24 21.22 -8.83
CA GLY A 4 -0.38 19.76 -8.72
C GLY A 4 -0.74 19.28 -7.31
N THR A 5 0.01 19.73 -6.30
CA THR A 5 -0.19 19.34 -4.90
C THR A 5 -1.58 19.72 -4.38
N ALA A 6 -2.05 20.95 -4.65
CA ALA A 6 -3.36 21.40 -4.21
C ALA A 6 -4.49 20.54 -4.80
N ARG A 7 -4.37 20.14 -6.08
CA ARG A 7 -5.36 19.25 -6.72
C ARG A 7 -5.31 17.83 -6.16
N GLN A 8 -4.13 17.30 -5.81
CA GLN A 8 -4.02 16.00 -5.14
C GLN A 8 -4.68 16.00 -3.76
N ILE A 9 -4.44 17.03 -2.94
CA ILE A 9 -5.06 17.17 -1.62
C ILE A 9 -6.59 17.29 -1.75
N ALA A 10 -7.08 18.12 -2.68
CA ALA A 10 -8.51 18.25 -2.93
C ALA A 10 -9.14 16.92 -3.37
N ALA A 11 -8.47 16.16 -4.26
CA ALA A 11 -8.93 14.86 -4.70
C ALA A 11 -8.99 13.84 -3.55
N MET A 12 -8.00 13.83 -2.64
CA MET A 12 -8.05 12.99 -1.44
C MET A 12 -9.25 13.34 -0.55
N ALA A 13 -9.49 14.64 -0.32
CA ALA A 13 -10.57 15.10 0.54
C ALA A 13 -11.97 14.73 0.04
N VAL A 14 -12.18 14.70 -1.27
CA VAL A 14 -13.52 14.46 -1.86
C VAL A 14 -13.78 13.02 -2.28
N ALA A 15 -12.78 12.15 -2.29
CA ALA A 15 -12.91 10.85 -2.95
C ALA A 15 -13.64 9.76 -2.14
N GLY A 16 -13.91 9.99 -0.86
CA GLY A 16 -14.72 9.10 -0.02
C GLY A 16 -14.14 7.70 0.21
N ASP A 17 -14.99 6.82 0.76
CA ASP A 17 -14.66 5.42 1.04
C ASP A 17 -14.51 4.61 -0.28
N ARG A 18 -13.45 3.79 -0.36
CA ARG A 18 -13.12 2.95 -1.51
C ARG A 18 -13.26 1.46 -1.24
N ARG A 19 -13.56 1.02 -0.01
CA ARG A 19 -13.59 -0.41 0.35
C ARG A 19 -14.49 -1.24 -0.55
N ALA A 20 -15.68 -0.73 -0.89
CA ALA A 20 -16.59 -1.38 -1.84
C ALA A 20 -15.99 -1.57 -3.25
N ARG A 21 -15.11 -0.66 -3.68
CA ARG A 21 -14.40 -0.77 -4.96
C ARG A 21 -13.20 -1.73 -4.86
N LEU A 22 -12.45 -1.64 -3.77
CA LEU A 22 -11.31 -2.52 -3.48
C LEU A 22 -11.72 -4.00 -3.40
N ALA A 23 -12.92 -4.28 -2.89
CA ALA A 23 -13.48 -5.64 -2.83
C ALA A 23 -13.67 -6.30 -4.21
N ASN A 24 -13.68 -5.53 -5.29
CA ASN A 24 -13.81 -6.06 -6.66
C ASN A 24 -12.45 -6.39 -7.31
N ILE A 25 -11.32 -6.14 -6.64
CA ILE A 25 -9.99 -6.51 -7.14
C ILE A 25 -9.82 -8.01 -6.97
N THR A 26 -9.69 -8.74 -8.08
CA THR A 26 -9.58 -10.20 -8.11
C THR A 26 -8.16 -10.70 -8.35
N VAL A 27 -7.27 -9.84 -8.86
CA VAL A 27 -5.87 -10.18 -9.10
C VAL A 27 -5.07 -10.20 -7.79
N PRO A 28 -3.99 -10.99 -7.71
CA PRO A 28 -3.04 -10.91 -6.62
C PRO A 28 -2.62 -9.45 -6.37
N THR A 29 -2.67 -8.99 -5.12
CA THR A 29 -2.32 -7.60 -4.76
C THR A 29 -1.28 -7.57 -3.64
N LEU A 30 -0.30 -6.67 -3.72
CA LEU A 30 0.66 -6.40 -2.66
C LEU A 30 0.44 -4.99 -2.13
N VAL A 31 0.30 -4.84 -0.81
CA VAL A 31 0.19 -3.57 -0.11
C VAL A 31 1.44 -3.37 0.75
N ILE A 32 2.31 -2.48 0.32
CA ILE A 32 3.55 -2.12 1.04
C ILE A 32 3.28 -0.85 1.85
N HIS A 33 3.63 -0.84 3.15
CA HIS A 33 3.40 0.32 4.01
C HIS A 33 4.55 0.51 4.99
N GLY A 34 4.93 1.77 5.26
CA GLY A 34 5.99 2.10 6.20
C GLY A 34 5.52 1.91 7.64
N LYS A 35 6.15 1.00 8.38
CA LYS A 35 5.76 0.71 9.77
C LYS A 35 5.90 1.93 10.68
N ASP A 36 6.76 2.87 10.30
CA ASP A 36 7.09 4.07 11.07
C ASP A 36 6.51 5.34 10.42
N ASP A 37 5.52 5.22 9.52
CA ASP A 37 4.86 6.36 8.85
C ASP A 37 4.08 7.23 9.87
N PRO A 38 4.50 8.48 10.12
CA PRO A 38 3.83 9.38 11.05
C PRO A 38 2.68 10.15 10.40
N LEU A 39 2.61 10.20 9.07
CA LEU A 39 1.61 10.95 8.31
C LEU A 39 0.38 10.09 8.03
N ILE A 40 0.59 8.85 7.59
CA ILE A 40 -0.47 7.87 7.32
C ILE A 40 -0.20 6.60 8.15
N PRO A 41 -0.89 6.42 9.29
CA PRO A 41 -0.60 5.33 10.20
C PRO A 41 -0.66 3.93 9.56
N PRO A 42 0.14 2.95 10.01
CA PRO A 42 0.18 1.60 9.43
C PRO A 42 -1.17 0.88 9.33
N VAL A 43 -2.10 1.20 10.23
CA VAL A 43 -3.47 0.67 10.22
C VAL A 43 -4.23 1.00 8.93
N CYS A 44 -3.89 2.09 8.23
CA CYS A 44 -4.48 2.44 6.94
C CYS A 44 -4.04 1.48 5.82
N GLY A 45 -2.76 1.08 5.82
CA GLY A 45 -2.25 0.05 4.91
C GLY A 45 -2.87 -1.31 5.19
N GLN A 46 -3.01 -1.68 6.48
CA GLN A 46 -3.70 -2.90 6.89
C GLN A 46 -5.18 -2.91 6.46
N ASP A 47 -5.88 -1.79 6.63
CA ASP A 47 -7.28 -1.64 6.18
C ASP A 47 -7.41 -1.79 4.67
N THR A 48 -6.48 -1.22 3.90
CA THR A 48 -6.41 -1.37 2.45
C THR A 48 -6.23 -2.84 2.05
N ALA A 49 -5.29 -3.55 2.70
CA ALA A 49 -5.06 -4.96 2.43
C ALA A 49 -6.28 -5.82 2.79
N ARG A 50 -6.90 -5.61 3.95
CA ARG A 50 -8.13 -6.33 4.36
C ARG A 50 -9.31 -6.10 3.43
N SER A 51 -9.33 -4.96 2.73
CA SER A 51 -10.40 -4.61 1.81
C SER A 51 -10.25 -5.27 0.43
N ILE A 52 -9.17 -6.03 0.20
CA ILE A 52 -8.86 -6.70 -1.06
C ILE A 52 -8.75 -8.21 -0.78
N PRO A 53 -9.60 -9.08 -1.37
CA PRO A 53 -9.68 -10.50 -0.99
C PRO A 53 -8.37 -11.30 -1.04
N ASN A 54 -7.47 -10.96 -1.97
CA ASN A 54 -6.21 -11.68 -2.21
C ASN A 54 -4.97 -10.78 -2.00
N ALA A 55 -5.06 -9.81 -1.09
CA ALA A 55 -3.94 -8.93 -0.81
C ALA A 55 -2.96 -9.50 0.23
N VAL A 56 -1.68 -9.30 -0.04
CA VAL A 56 -0.59 -9.48 0.92
C VAL A 56 -0.23 -8.12 1.50
N TYR A 57 -0.16 -8.02 2.83
CA TYR A 57 0.31 -6.82 3.51
C TYR A 57 1.79 -6.96 3.90
N LEU A 58 2.63 -6.03 3.46
CA LEU A 58 4.05 -5.97 3.79
C LEU A 58 4.37 -4.68 4.57
N PRO A 59 4.46 -4.75 5.90
CA PRO A 59 5.00 -3.65 6.69
C PRO A 59 6.53 -3.62 6.60
N ILE A 60 7.09 -2.44 6.33
CA ILE A 60 8.54 -2.23 6.29
C ILE A 60 8.97 -1.42 7.53
N GLU A 61 9.73 -2.07 8.41
CA GLU A 61 10.39 -1.44 9.56
C GLU A 61 11.51 -0.50 9.08
N GLY A 62 11.62 0.68 9.71
CA GLY A 62 12.53 1.75 9.29
C GLY A 62 11.97 2.66 8.20
N MET A 63 10.84 2.30 7.57
CA MET A 63 10.22 3.11 6.51
C MET A 63 9.11 4.00 7.08
N GLY A 64 9.23 5.31 6.82
CA GLY A 64 8.21 6.32 7.13
C GLY A 64 7.18 6.49 6.01
N HIS A 65 6.76 7.73 5.77
CA HIS A 65 5.83 8.05 4.67
C HIS A 65 6.47 7.98 3.28
N ASP A 66 7.76 8.32 3.21
CA ASP A 66 8.55 8.24 1.99
C ASP A 66 9.27 6.90 1.87
N LEU A 67 9.87 6.66 0.70
CA LEU A 67 10.66 5.47 0.39
C LEU A 67 12.17 5.79 0.46
N PRO A 68 12.83 5.60 1.61
CA PRO A 68 14.27 5.82 1.72
C PRO A 68 15.08 4.75 0.98
N ARG A 69 16.34 5.09 0.67
CA ARG A 69 17.26 4.25 -0.14
C ARG A 69 17.57 2.90 0.49
N ASP A 70 17.60 2.83 1.81
CA ASP A 70 17.91 1.63 2.60
C ASP A 70 16.84 0.54 2.50
N VAL A 71 15.59 0.90 2.17
CA VAL A 71 14.48 -0.06 1.99
C VAL A 71 14.12 -0.29 0.51
N GLU A 72 14.84 0.35 -0.41
CA GLU A 72 14.58 0.29 -1.85
C GLU A 72 14.72 -1.16 -2.38
N GLU A 73 15.82 -1.84 -2.05
CA GLU A 73 16.06 -3.23 -2.47
C GLU A 73 14.97 -4.18 -1.95
N ARG A 74 14.61 -4.08 -0.66
CA ARG A 74 13.54 -4.89 -0.06
C ARG A 74 12.18 -4.66 -0.74
N THR A 75 11.91 -3.42 -1.15
CA THR A 75 10.68 -3.05 -1.86
C THR A 75 10.65 -3.64 -3.26
N ILE A 76 11.76 -3.56 -3.99
CA ILE A 76 11.92 -4.14 -5.33
C ILE A 76 11.76 -5.67 -5.27
N ASP A 77 12.43 -6.33 -4.33
CA ASP A 77 12.34 -7.79 -4.16
C ASP A 77 10.90 -8.24 -3.89
N ALA A 78 10.17 -7.51 -3.04
CA ALA A 78 8.77 -7.81 -2.77
C ALA A 78 7.89 -7.71 -4.04
N ILE A 79 8.11 -6.69 -4.87
CA ILE A 79 7.41 -6.55 -6.15
C ILE A 79 7.77 -7.70 -7.11
N CYS A 80 9.05 -8.05 -7.23
CA CYS A 80 9.50 -9.15 -8.07
C CYS A 80 8.92 -10.50 -7.63
N ASN A 81 8.94 -10.79 -6.32
CA ASN A 81 8.36 -12.01 -5.76
C ASN A 81 6.85 -12.09 -5.99
N MET A 82 6.15 -10.94 -5.89
CA MET A 82 4.73 -10.85 -6.22
C MET A 82 4.46 -11.23 -7.68
N MET A 83 5.24 -10.68 -8.60
CA MET A 83 5.11 -10.94 -10.04
C MET A 83 5.45 -12.39 -10.40
N ALA A 84 6.38 -13.01 -9.66
CA ALA A 84 6.74 -14.41 -9.82
C ALA A 84 5.74 -15.39 -9.17
N GLY A 85 4.70 -14.90 -8.48
CA GLY A 85 3.73 -15.74 -7.77
C GLY A 85 4.29 -16.41 -6.52
N GLN A 86 5.35 -15.85 -5.94
CA GLN A 86 6.07 -16.39 -4.78
C GLN A 86 5.61 -15.77 -3.45
N LEU A 87 4.65 -14.85 -3.49
CA LEU A 87 3.98 -14.31 -2.31
C LEU A 87 2.56 -14.86 -2.24
N SER A 88 2.19 -15.41 -1.09
CA SER A 88 0.83 -15.85 -0.79
C SER A 88 0.27 -15.07 0.39
N ALA A 89 -1.01 -14.73 0.34
CA ALA A 89 -1.72 -14.24 1.51
C ALA A 89 -1.73 -15.37 2.56
N GLU A 90 -1.17 -15.13 3.73
CA GLU A 90 -1.34 -16.08 4.84
C GLU A 90 -2.84 -16.16 5.18
N GLY A 91 -3.33 -17.39 5.35
CA GLY A 91 -4.73 -17.70 5.61
C GLY A 91 -5.28 -16.92 6.80
N THR A 92 -6.50 -16.42 6.63
CA THR A 92 -7.28 -15.57 7.54
C THR A 92 -7.36 -16.09 8.97
#